data_AF-A0A7B2NW77-F1
#
_entry.id   AF-A0A7B2NW77-F1
#
_cell.length_a   1.000
_cell.length_b   1.000
_cell.length_c   1.000
_cell.angle_alpha   90.00
_cell.angle_beta   90.00
_cell.angle_gamma   90.00
#
_symmetry.space_group_name_H-M   'P 1'
#
loop_
_entity.id
_entity.type
_entity.pdbx_description
1 polymer ?
#
loop_
_entity_poly.entity_id
_entity_poly.type
_entity_poly.pdbx_seq_one_letter_code
_entity_poly.pdbx_strand_id
1 'polypeptide(L)'
;MEIASNKGVIADASTPAGRAGMSESEWREAIKFDSTDTGWVIMSIGMAIGAGIVFLPVQVGLMGLWVFLLSSVIGYPAMYLFQRLFINT
;
A
#
# COMPACT_ATOMS: atom_id res chain seq x y z
N MET A 1 16.93 52.13 -5.17
CA MET A 1 17.61 51.10 -4.36
C MET A 1 16.67 49.98 -3.92
N GLU A 2 15.38 50.25 -3.73
CA GLU A 2 14.37 49.29 -3.24
C GLU A 2 14.10 48.09 -4.17
N ILE A 3 14.10 48.31 -5.48
CA ILE A 3 13.82 47.29 -6.52
C ILE A 3 14.87 46.16 -6.61
N ALA A 4 16.12 46.40 -6.24
CA ALA A 4 17.18 45.38 -6.27
C ALA A 4 17.13 44.45 -5.04
N SER A 5 16.79 45.01 -3.87
CA SER A 5 16.63 44.25 -2.62
C SER A 5 15.44 43.29 -2.71
N ASN A 6 14.32 43.75 -3.25
CA ASN A 6 13.12 42.92 -3.38
C ASN A 6 13.42 41.70 -4.27
N LYS A 7 14.04 41.90 -5.44
CA LYS A 7 14.40 40.83 -6.39
C LYS A 7 15.30 39.73 -5.80
N GLY A 8 16.21 40.09 -4.89
CA GLY A 8 17.07 39.14 -4.19
C GLY A 8 16.32 38.28 -3.18
N VAL A 9 15.38 38.88 -2.44
CA VAL A 9 14.52 38.16 -1.47
C VAL A 9 13.57 37.18 -2.16
N ILE A 10 13.00 37.56 -3.31
CA ILE A 10 12.14 36.65 -4.11
C ILE A 10 12.94 35.51 -4.73
N ALA A 11 14.19 35.77 -5.13
CA ALA A 11 15.09 34.73 -5.66
C ALA A 11 15.48 33.73 -4.56
N ASP A 12 15.78 34.21 -3.35
CA ASP A 12 16.08 33.38 -2.20
C ASP A 12 14.87 32.52 -1.78
N ALA A 13 13.68 33.12 -1.66
CA ALA A 13 12.44 32.40 -1.34
C ALA A 13 11.98 31.43 -2.46
N SER A 14 12.54 31.51 -3.66
CA SER A 14 12.21 30.58 -4.75
C SER A 14 12.94 29.24 -4.62
N THR A 15 14.12 29.22 -3.99
CA THR A 15 14.90 27.99 -3.82
C THR A 15 14.38 27.19 -2.62
N PRO A 16 14.50 25.85 -2.64
CA PRO A 16 14.16 25.02 -1.48
C PRO A 16 14.96 25.40 -0.22
N ALA A 17 16.22 25.80 -0.39
CA ALA A 17 17.10 26.23 0.69
C ALA A 17 16.63 27.56 1.32
N GLY A 18 16.32 28.58 0.50
CA GLY A 18 15.83 29.85 1.03
C GLY A 18 14.41 29.75 1.60
N ARG A 19 13.58 28.82 1.12
CA ARG A 19 12.31 28.46 1.79
C ARG A 19 12.49 27.85 3.18
N ALA A 20 13.57 27.09 3.37
CA ALA A 20 13.95 26.55 4.67
C ALA A 20 14.70 27.57 5.54
N GLY A 21 15.03 28.76 5.02
CA GLY A 21 15.86 29.76 5.71
C GLY A 21 17.30 29.29 5.91
N MET A 22 17.78 28.38 5.07
CA MET A 22 19.10 27.75 5.15
C MET A 22 19.96 28.16 3.96
N SER A 23 21.29 28.15 4.13
CA SER A 23 22.18 28.23 2.97
C SER A 23 22.04 26.98 2.09
N GLU A 24 22.34 27.10 0.79
CA GLU A 24 22.32 25.98 -0.16
C GLU A 24 23.19 24.79 0.30
N SER A 25 24.31 25.05 0.98
CA SER A 25 25.18 24.01 1.54
C SER A 25 24.55 23.29 2.74
N GLU A 26 23.95 24.02 3.68
CA GLU A 26 23.30 23.44 4.84
C GLU A 26 22.06 22.65 4.42
N TRP A 27 21.31 23.17 3.44
CA TRP A 27 20.16 22.47 2.89
C TRP A 27 20.57 21.13 2.26
N ARG A 28 21.65 21.10 1.49
CA ARG A 28 22.18 19.88 0.87
C ARG A 28 22.62 18.82 1.88
N GLU A 29 23.24 19.22 2.98
CA GLU A 29 23.58 18.28 4.06
C GLU A 29 22.32 17.82 4.82
N ALA A 30 21.34 18.71 5.02
CA ALA A 30 20.09 18.36 5.69
C ALA A 30 19.19 17.41 4.88
N ILE A 31 19.24 17.45 3.54
CA ILE A 31 18.49 16.53 2.66
C ILE A 31 19.29 15.29 2.25
N LYS A 32 20.51 15.14 2.76
CA LYS A 32 21.36 14.02 2.41
C LYS A 32 20.73 12.74 2.96
N PHE A 33 20.50 11.80 2.07
CA PHE A 33 19.95 10.51 2.43
C PHE A 33 20.89 9.77 3.39
N ASP A 34 20.36 9.36 4.54
CA ASP A 34 21.13 8.73 5.59
C ASP A 34 20.76 7.25 5.82
N SER A 35 21.42 6.62 6.79
CA SER A 35 21.14 5.24 7.17
C SER A 35 19.78 5.08 7.86
N THR A 36 19.26 6.13 8.49
CA THR A 36 17.94 6.17 9.12
C THR A 36 16.87 6.09 8.04
N ASP A 37 16.97 6.92 7.00
CA ASP A 37 16.06 6.93 5.84
C ASP A 37 16.04 5.56 5.16
N THR A 38 17.22 4.96 4.99
CA THR A 38 17.34 3.59 4.47
C THR A 38 16.58 2.59 5.34
N GLY A 39 16.71 2.71 6.68
CA GLY A 39 15.98 1.88 7.63
C GLY A 39 14.46 2.01 7.49
N TRP A 40 13.95 3.24 7.38
CA TRP A 40 12.52 3.51 7.18
C TRP A 40 11.98 2.92 5.88
N VAL A 41 12.74 3.00 4.79
CA VAL A 41 12.36 2.40 3.50
C VAL A 41 12.25 0.88 3.63
N ILE A 42 13.26 0.23 4.22
CA ILE A 42 13.27 -1.23 4.39
C ILE A 42 12.11 -1.69 5.28
N MET A 43 11.83 -0.99 6.39
CA MET A 43 10.69 -1.29 7.25
C MET A 43 9.36 -1.16 6.51
N SER A 44 9.20 -0.12 5.70
CA SER A 44 7.97 0.13 4.92
C SER A 44 7.73 -0.98 3.89
N ILE A 45 8.79 -1.41 3.18
CA ILE A 45 8.73 -2.53 2.24
C ILE A 45 8.40 -3.84 2.99
N GLY A 46 9.07 -4.09 4.11
CA GLY A 46 8.83 -5.27 4.94
C GLY A 46 7.38 -5.39 5.41
N MET A 47 6.76 -4.28 5.84
CA MET A 47 5.35 -4.26 6.21
C MET A 47 4.42 -4.50 5.01
N ALA A 48 4.68 -3.88 3.86
CA ALA A 48 3.86 -4.06 2.67
C ALA A 48 3.87 -5.54 2.19
N ILE A 49 5.05 -6.15 2.17
CA ILE A 49 5.21 -7.56 1.81
C ILE A 49 4.58 -8.47 2.88
N GLY A 50 4.84 -8.20 4.16
CA GLY A 50 4.31 -8.98 5.28
C GLY A 50 2.79 -8.99 5.31
N ALA A 51 2.15 -7.83 5.14
CA ALA A 51 0.70 -7.74 5.03
C ALA A 51 0.18 -8.51 3.80
N GLY A 52 0.83 -8.39 2.64
CA GLY A 52 0.43 -9.09 1.42
C GLY A 52 0.44 -10.61 1.56
N ILE A 53 1.51 -11.20 2.09
CA ILE A 53 1.66 -12.66 2.24
C ILE A 53 0.63 -13.23 3.21
N VAL A 54 0.32 -12.52 4.30
CA VAL A 54 -0.65 -12.98 5.30
C VAL A 54 -2.09 -12.78 4.81
N PHE A 55 -2.36 -11.69 4.09
CA PHE A 55 -3.73 -11.33 3.68
C PHE A 55 -4.22 -12.12 2.46
N LEU A 56 -3.33 -12.44 1.51
CA LEU A 56 -3.65 -13.23 0.32
C LEU A 56 -4.37 -14.57 0.63
N PRO A 57 -3.84 -15.47 1.48
CA PRO A 57 -4.50 -16.74 1.79
C PRO A 57 -5.81 -16.55 2.57
N VAL A 58 -5.88 -15.54 3.43
CA VAL A 58 -7.11 -15.22 4.19
C VAL A 58 -8.24 -14.82 3.24
N GLN A 59 -7.95 -13.97 2.26
CA GLN A 59 -8.94 -13.52 1.27
C GLN A 59 -9.41 -14.68 0.38
N VAL A 60 -8.49 -15.52 -0.09
CA VAL A 60 -8.83 -16.72 -0.88
C VAL A 60 -9.65 -17.71 -0.05
N GLY A 61 -9.31 -17.92 1.21
CA GLY A 61 -10.06 -18.80 2.12
C GLY A 61 -11.49 -18.30 2.37
N LEU A 62 -11.66 -17.00 2.60
CA LEU A 62 -12.98 -16.39 2.78
C LEU A 62 -13.86 -16.50 1.53
N MET A 63 -13.31 -16.23 0.34
CA MET A 63 -14.04 -16.42 -0.92
C MET A 63 -14.36 -17.90 -1.16
N GLY A 64 -13.42 -18.80 -0.89
CA GLY A 64 -13.61 -20.24 -0.98
C GLY A 64 -14.72 -20.76 -0.08
N LEU A 65 -14.85 -20.21 1.14
CA LEU A 65 -15.94 -20.57 2.05
C LEU A 65 -17.31 -20.22 1.47
N TRP A 66 -17.49 -19.03 0.89
CA TRP A 66 -18.75 -18.64 0.25
C TRP A 66 -19.09 -19.51 -0.97
N VAL A 67 -18.08 -19.81 -1.81
CA VAL A 67 -18.25 -20.71 -2.96
C VAL A 67 -18.63 -22.11 -2.51
N PHE A 68 -18.01 -22.62 -1.43
CA PHE A 68 -18.35 -23.90 -0.84
C PHE A 68 -19.77 -23.94 -0.26
N LEU A 69 -20.18 -22.90 0.46
CA LEU A 69 -21.53 -22.82 1.01
C LEU A 69 -22.56 -22.82 -0.13
N LEU A 70 -22.36 -21.99 -1.15
CA LEU A 70 -23.25 -21.95 -2.31
C LEU A 70 -23.30 -23.29 -3.06
N SER A 71 -22.14 -23.92 -3.27
CA SER A 71 -22.08 -25.23 -3.94
C SER A 71 -22.74 -26.33 -3.12
N SER A 72 -22.63 -26.31 -1.79
CA SER A 72 -23.28 -27.29 -0.91
C SER A 72 -24.81 -27.18 -0.95
N VAL A 73 -25.34 -25.96 -0.99
CA VAL A 73 -26.79 -25.70 -1.06
C VAL A 73 -27.41 -26.24 -2.34
N ILE A 74 -26.67 -26.24 -3.45
CA ILE A 74 -27.14 -26.76 -4.74
C ILE A 74 -26.81 -28.24 -4.90
N GLY A 75 -25.59 -28.65 -4.52
CA GLY A 75 -25.06 -29.99 -4.72
C GLY A 75 -25.76 -31.04 -3.87
N TYR A 76 -26.06 -30.72 -2.61
CA TYR A 76 -26.75 -31.65 -1.71
C TYR A 76 -28.16 -32.05 -2.20
N PRO A 77 -29.06 -31.12 -2.56
CA PRO A 77 -30.38 -31.50 -3.09
C PRO A 77 -30.28 -32.16 -4.46
N ALA A 78 -29.34 -31.76 -5.33
CA ALA A 78 -29.13 -32.44 -6.60
C ALA A 78 -28.78 -33.92 -6.38
N MET A 79 -27.85 -34.21 -5.46
CA MET A 79 -27.47 -35.58 -5.12
C MET A 79 -28.64 -36.37 -4.53
N TYR A 80 -29.42 -35.75 -3.64
CA TYR A 80 -30.62 -36.38 -3.07
C TYR A 80 -31.66 -36.73 -4.15
N LEU A 81 -31.90 -35.84 -5.11
CA LEU A 81 -32.81 -36.11 -6.25
C LEU A 81 -32.29 -37.23 -7.13
N PHE A 82 -30.99 -37.24 -7.46
CA PHE A 82 -30.38 -38.32 -8.22
C PHE A 82 -30.51 -39.67 -7.52
N GLN A 83 -30.23 -39.72 -6.23
CA GLN A 83 -30.41 -40.93 -5.43
C GLN A 83 -31.86 -41.39 -5.45
N ARG A 84 -32.83 -40.48 -5.28
CA ARG A 84 -34.26 -40.83 -5.39
C ARG A 84 -34.66 -41.35 -6.76
N LEU A 85 -34.11 -40.80 -7.83
CA LEU A 85 -34.45 -41.21 -9.19
C LEU A 85 -33.96 -42.64 -9.51
N PHE A 86 -32.73 -42.97 -9.08
CA PHE A 86 -32.12 -44.27 -9.35
C PHE A 86 -32.46 -45.36 -8.32
N ILE A 87 -32.82 -45.03 -7.09
CA ILE A 87 -33.26 -46.01 -6.07
C ILE A 87 -34.75 -46.36 -6.22
N ASN A 88 -35.56 -45.46 -6.79
CA ASN A 88 -37.00 -45.66 -6.94
C ASN A 88 -37.41 -46.12 -8.36
N THR A 89 -36.44 -46.53 -9.18
CA THR A 89 -36.60 -47.28 -10.44
C THR A 89 -36.04 -48.68 -10.23
#